data_AF-A0A0D0VT50-F1
#
_entry.id   AF-A0A0D0VT50-F1
#
_cell.length_a   1.000
_cell.length_b   1.000
_cell.length_c   1.000
_cell.angle_alpha   90.00
_cell.angle_beta   90.00
_cell.angle_gamma   90.00
#
_symmetry.space_group_name_H-M   'P 1'
#
loop_
_entity.id
_entity.type
_entity.pdbx_description
1 polymer ?
#
loop_
_entity_poly.entity_id
_entity_poly.type
_entity_poly.pdbx_seq_one_letter_code
_entity_poly.pdbx_strand_id
1 'polypeptide(L)'
;MPITTDRPEATISKAESCGLIDVPFADLVTQSDVVLSILPPSWAVWRATEIIAHKPDKKPIFVDANSVSAGIVGYISSILETKGIPFIDGCIIGIPAGDDFSSIPKLYLSASPELEDLM
;
A
#
# COMPACT_ATOMS: atom_id res chain seq x y z
N MET A 1 5.18 15.24 9.47
CA MET A 1 6.54 14.73 9.22
C MET A 1 6.48 13.82 7.99
N PRO A 2 7.52 13.81 7.14
CA PRO A 2 7.58 12.95 5.95
C PRO A 2 7.46 11.46 6.28
N ILE A 3 7.04 10.63 5.32
CA ILE A 3 6.82 9.20 5.55
C ILE A 3 8.14 8.43 5.77
N THR A 4 9.27 8.98 5.33
CA THR A 4 10.59 8.38 5.58
C THR A 4 11.20 8.72 6.95
N THR A 5 10.48 9.47 7.80
CA THR A 5 10.95 9.76 9.17
C THR A 5 11.27 8.47 9.91
N ASP A 6 12.41 8.44 10.61
CA ASP A 6 12.95 7.29 11.34
C ASP A 6 13.29 6.05 10.47
N ARG A 7 13.37 6.20 9.15
CA ARG A 7 13.87 5.15 8.27
C ARG A 7 15.40 5.17 8.19
N PRO A 8 16.05 4.01 7.99
CA PRO A 8 17.49 3.97 7.75
C PRO A 8 17.87 4.79 6.52
N GLU A 9 19.04 5.45 6.57
CA GLU A 9 19.58 6.27 5.47
C GLU A 9 19.60 5.51 4.14
N ALA A 10 19.98 4.22 4.14
CA ALA A 10 19.97 3.38 2.95
C ALA A 10 18.57 3.27 2.28
N THR A 11 17.50 3.24 3.08
CA THR A 11 16.12 3.21 2.56
C THR A 11 15.73 4.57 1.97
N ILE A 12 16.13 5.66 2.62
CA ILE A 12 15.87 7.03 2.17
C ILE A 12 16.58 7.28 0.83
N SER A 13 17.89 7.04 0.78
CA SER A 13 18.69 7.25 -0.44
C SER A 13 18.21 6.39 -1.61
N LYS A 14 17.77 5.14 -1.34
CA LYS A 14 17.18 4.29 -2.38
C LYS A 14 15.88 4.89 -2.92
N ALA A 15 14.98 5.32 -2.04
CA ALA A 15 13.73 5.96 -2.44
C ALA A 15 13.97 7.21 -3.31
N GLU A 16 14.90 8.07 -2.89
CA GLU A 16 15.31 9.26 -3.63
C GLU A 16 15.91 8.93 -5.00
N SER A 17 16.79 7.91 -5.07
CA SER A 17 17.40 7.47 -6.34
C SER A 17 16.39 6.94 -7.34
N CYS A 18 15.26 6.41 -6.87
CA CYS A 18 14.14 5.96 -7.69
C CYS A 18 13.16 7.10 -8.05
N GLY A 19 13.43 8.34 -7.64
CA GLY A 19 12.59 9.50 -7.91
C GLY A 19 11.30 9.55 -7.06
N LEU A 20 11.25 8.83 -5.93
CA LEU A 20 10.11 8.91 -5.02
C LEU A 20 10.12 10.28 -4.31
N ILE A 21 8.96 10.90 -4.24
CA ILE A 21 8.77 12.17 -3.53
C ILE A 21 8.33 11.85 -2.10
N ASP A 22 9.17 12.20 -1.13
CA ASP A 22 8.82 12.04 0.27
C ASP A 22 7.85 13.14 0.73
N VAL A 23 6.67 12.72 1.18
CA VAL A 23 5.60 13.61 1.61
C VAL A 23 5.11 13.21 3.01
N PRO A 24 4.53 14.15 3.78
CA PRO A 24 3.83 13.80 5.00
C PRO A 24 2.78 12.71 4.78
N PHE A 25 2.63 11.80 5.74
CA PHE A 25 1.67 10.70 5.62
C PHE A 25 0.22 11.18 5.38
N ALA A 26 -0.19 12.28 6.03
CA ALA A 26 -1.50 12.90 5.79
C ALA A 26 -1.69 13.35 4.33
N ASP A 27 -0.63 13.88 3.70
CA ASP A 27 -0.66 14.32 2.32
C ASP A 27 -0.73 13.13 1.37
N LEU A 28 0.01 12.05 1.66
CA LEU A 28 -0.12 10.78 0.93
C LEU A 28 -1.56 10.29 0.96
N VAL A 29 -2.20 10.23 2.13
CA VAL A 29 -3.57 9.71 2.27
C VAL A 29 -4.61 10.58 1.57
N THR A 30 -4.45 11.90 1.59
CA THR A 30 -5.43 12.84 1.04
C THR A 30 -5.30 13.10 -0.46
N GLN A 31 -4.09 12.97 -1.01
CA GLN A 31 -3.82 13.30 -2.42
C GLN A 31 -3.82 12.08 -3.34
N SER A 32 -3.50 10.90 -2.82
CA SER A 32 -3.39 9.67 -3.62
C SER A 32 -4.73 9.26 -4.24
N ASP A 33 -4.69 8.76 -5.47
CA ASP A 33 -5.77 7.96 -6.06
C ASP A 33 -5.65 6.49 -5.65
N VAL A 34 -4.43 6.00 -5.50
CA VAL A 34 -4.08 4.63 -5.15
C VAL A 34 -2.98 4.63 -4.10
N VAL A 35 -3.13 3.79 -3.07
CA VAL A 35 -2.10 3.52 -2.06
C VAL A 35 -1.69 2.06 -2.17
N LEU A 36 -0.44 1.81 -2.57
CA LEU A 36 0.16 0.48 -2.62
C LEU A 36 0.92 0.20 -1.31
N SER A 37 0.43 -0.74 -0.51
CA SER A 37 1.06 -1.13 0.74
C SER A 37 2.00 -2.33 0.55
N ILE A 38 3.31 -2.08 0.66
CA ILE A 38 4.36 -3.11 0.71
C ILE A 38 5.26 -2.82 1.92
N LEU A 39 4.98 -3.48 3.03
CA LEU A 39 5.55 -3.25 4.35
C LEU A 39 5.91 -4.60 5.00
N PRO A 40 6.69 -4.61 6.09
CA PRO A 40 6.81 -5.81 6.90
C PRO A 40 5.41 -6.23 7.41
N PRO A 41 5.07 -7.53 7.39
CA PRO A 41 3.71 -8.01 7.65
C PRO A 41 3.08 -7.52 8.97
N SER A 42 3.90 -7.32 10.01
CA SER A 42 3.45 -6.84 11.32
C SER A 42 2.86 -5.42 11.32
N TRP A 43 3.10 -4.64 10.27
CA TRP A 43 2.63 -3.25 10.16
C TRP A 43 1.35 -3.09 9.35
N ALA A 44 0.91 -4.13 8.63
CA ALA A 44 -0.19 -4.05 7.66
C ALA A 44 -1.50 -3.52 8.28
N VAL A 45 -1.93 -4.13 9.38
CA VAL A 45 -3.16 -3.75 10.11
C VAL A 45 -3.08 -2.33 10.66
N TRP A 46 -1.95 -1.97 11.27
CA TRP A 46 -1.75 -0.64 11.83
C TRP A 46 -1.82 0.41 10.73
N ARG A 47 -1.20 0.15 9.57
CA ARG A 47 -1.22 1.10 8.45
C ARG A 47 -2.64 1.33 7.92
N ALA A 48 -3.44 0.28 7.75
CA ALA A 48 -4.83 0.41 7.35
C ALA A 48 -5.64 1.26 8.36
N THR A 49 -5.37 1.07 9.65
CA THR A 49 -5.99 1.86 10.74
C THR A 49 -5.59 3.33 10.67
N GLU A 50 -4.32 3.64 10.39
CA GLU A 50 -3.88 5.02 10.23
C GLU A 50 -4.55 5.73 9.05
N ILE A 51 -4.74 5.03 7.92
CA ILE A 51 -5.39 5.62 6.75
C ILE A 51 -6.81 6.07 7.09
N ILE A 52 -7.61 5.20 7.71
CA ILE A 52 -8.99 5.57 8.07
C ILE A 52 -9.07 6.67 9.13
N ALA A 53 -8.04 6.82 9.97
CA ALA A 53 -7.95 7.88 10.97
C ALA A 53 -7.82 9.27 10.34
N HIS A 54 -7.21 9.38 9.16
CA HIS A 54 -7.06 10.63 8.41
C HIS A 54 -8.32 11.02 7.63
N LYS A 55 -9.37 10.18 7.61
CA LYS A 55 -10.67 10.46 6.97
C LYS A 55 -10.53 11.02 5.54
N PRO A 56 -9.85 10.31 4.62
CA PRO A 56 -9.65 10.82 3.27
C PRO A 56 -11.00 10.96 2.54
N ASP A 57 -11.33 12.18 2.11
CA ASP A 57 -12.54 12.43 1.32
C ASP A 57 -12.51 11.73 -0.04
N LYS A 58 -11.31 11.63 -0.64
CA LYS A 58 -11.06 11.00 -1.94
C LYS A 58 -11.18 9.47 -1.92
N LYS A 59 -11.04 8.84 -0.74
CA LYS A 59 -11.10 7.38 -0.55
C LYS A 59 -10.20 6.62 -1.55
N PRO A 60 -8.86 6.76 -1.43
CA PRO A 60 -7.94 6.14 -2.36
C PRO A 60 -8.12 4.62 -2.42
N ILE A 61 -7.92 4.00 -3.58
CA ILE A 61 -7.88 2.54 -3.69
C ILE A 61 -6.71 2.02 -2.86
N PHE A 62 -6.97 1.19 -1.86
CA PHE A 62 -5.94 0.59 -1.04
C PHE A 62 -5.61 -0.81 -1.55
N VAL A 63 -4.37 -0.99 -2.01
CA VAL A 63 -3.85 -2.28 -2.46
C VAL A 63 -2.94 -2.84 -1.36
N ASP A 64 -3.36 -3.93 -0.71
CA ASP A 64 -2.52 -4.65 0.24
C ASP A 64 -1.68 -5.70 -0.49
N ALA A 65 -0.39 -5.43 -0.67
CA ALA A 65 0.57 -6.39 -1.23
C ALA A 65 1.56 -6.90 -0.17
N ASN A 66 1.19 -6.83 1.11
CA ASN A 66 1.98 -7.36 2.21
C ASN A 66 1.87 -8.91 2.26
N SER A 67 2.92 -9.59 2.73
CA SER A 67 2.88 -11.04 2.92
C SER A 67 2.19 -11.42 4.23
N VAL A 68 0.86 -11.38 4.23
CA VAL A 68 -0.01 -11.68 5.38
C VAL A 68 -0.96 -12.85 5.09
N SER A 69 -1.61 -13.39 6.13
CA SER A 69 -2.59 -14.47 5.95
C SER A 69 -3.93 -13.95 5.44
N ALA A 70 -4.73 -14.80 4.80
CA ALA A 70 -6.07 -14.44 4.33
C ALA A 70 -6.98 -13.89 5.45
N GLY A 71 -6.81 -14.35 6.70
CA GLY A 71 -7.53 -13.81 7.85
C GLY A 71 -7.15 -12.35 8.16
N ILE A 72 -5.88 -11.99 7.98
CA ILE A 72 -5.41 -10.60 8.14
C ILE A 72 -5.90 -9.73 6.99
N VAL A 73 -5.87 -10.23 5.75
CA VAL A 73 -6.44 -9.55 4.57
C VAL A 73 -7.92 -9.20 4.82
N GLY A 74 -8.71 -10.19 5.25
CA GLY A 74 -10.13 -9.97 5.58
C GLY A 74 -10.33 -8.95 6.71
N TYR A 75 -9.46 -8.95 7.72
CA TYR A 75 -9.50 -7.96 8.79
C TYR A 75 -9.18 -6.54 8.28
N ILE A 76 -8.14 -6.38 7.47
CA ILE A 76 -7.77 -5.10 6.85
C ILE A 76 -8.90 -4.56 5.97
N SER A 77 -9.48 -5.42 5.14
CA SER A 77 -10.65 -5.10 4.32
C SER A 77 -11.80 -4.54 5.18
N SER A 78 -12.14 -5.21 6.29
CA SER A 78 -13.20 -4.75 7.19
C SER A 78 -12.92 -3.38 7.83
N ILE A 79 -11.65 -3.06 8.12
CA ILE A 79 -11.25 -1.74 8.67
C ILE A 79 -11.54 -0.65 7.64
N LEU A 80 -11.13 -0.87 6.39
CA LEU A 80 -11.24 0.09 5.29
C LEU A 80 -12.69 0.29 4.85
N GLU A 81 -13.49 -0.78 4.88
CA GLU A 81 -14.93 -0.76 4.59
C GLU A 81 -15.70 0.21 5.50
N THR A 82 -15.27 0.38 6.77
CA THR A 82 -15.90 1.35 7.69
C THR A 82 -15.87 2.80 7.21
N LYS A 83 -15.01 3.11 6.23
CA LYS A 83 -14.91 4.42 5.56
C LYS A 83 -15.26 4.36 4.08
N GLY A 84 -15.69 3.20 3.58
CA GLY A 84 -15.96 2.97 2.16
C GLY A 84 -14.73 3.14 1.29
N ILE A 85 -13.54 2.81 1.81
CA ILE A 85 -12.29 2.85 1.05
C ILE A 85 -12.22 1.56 0.21
N PRO A 86 -12.08 1.63 -1.13
CA PRO A 86 -11.94 0.45 -1.98
C PRO A 86 -10.70 -0.36 -1.61
N PHE A 87 -10.84 -1.68 -1.53
CA PHE A 87 -9.78 -2.59 -1.12
C PHE A 87 -9.48 -3.61 -2.22
N ILE A 88 -8.20 -3.79 -2.52
CA ILE A 88 -7.70 -4.82 -3.43
C ILE A 88 -6.64 -5.63 -2.68
N ASP A 89 -6.82 -6.95 -2.68
CA ASP A 89 -5.82 -7.90 -2.18
C ASP A 89 -4.78 -8.17 -3.27
N GLY A 90 -3.52 -8.00 -2.94
CA GLY A 90 -2.38 -8.08 -3.84
C GLY A 90 -1.37 -9.13 -3.40
N CYS A 91 -0.83 -9.87 -4.36
CA CYS A 91 0.23 -10.84 -4.11
C CYS A 91 1.38 -10.65 -5.10
N ILE A 92 2.57 -10.39 -4.56
CA ILE A 92 3.80 -10.27 -5.35
C ILE A 92 4.48 -11.65 -5.39
N ILE A 93 4.63 -12.20 -6.59
CA ILE A 93 5.35 -13.46 -6.84
C ILE A 93 6.57 -13.18 -7.71
N GLY A 94 7.75 -13.55 -7.19
CA GLY A 94 9.03 -13.41 -7.87
C GLY A 94 10.07 -12.74 -6.98
N ILE A 95 11.29 -12.62 -7.49
CA ILE A 95 12.34 -11.83 -6.85
C ILE A 95 12.12 -10.33 -7.13
N PRO A 96 12.65 -9.43 -6.28
CA PRO A 96 12.61 -8.00 -6.55
C PRO A 96 13.11 -7.66 -7.96
N ALA A 97 12.52 -6.63 -8.57
CA ALA A 97 12.99 -6.14 -9.85
C ALA A 97 14.43 -5.63 -9.71
N GLY A 98 15.32 -6.10 -10.60
CA GLY A 98 16.65 -5.51 -10.77
C GLY A 98 16.58 -4.21 -11.59
N ASP A 99 17.61 -3.39 -11.50
CA ASP A 99 17.70 -2.12 -12.24
C ASP A 99 17.68 -2.31 -13.77
N ASP A 100 18.08 -3.50 -14.23
CA ASP A 100 18.08 -3.92 -15.64
C ASP A 100 16.79 -4.63 -16.07
N PHE A 101 15.80 -4.77 -15.17
CA PHE A 101 14.57 -5.53 -15.36
C PHE A 101 14.78 -6.97 -15.83
N SER A 102 15.96 -7.56 -15.56
CA SER A 102 16.24 -8.97 -15.85
C SER A 102 15.33 -9.94 -15.06
N SER A 103 14.79 -9.47 -13.94
CA SER A 103 13.67 -10.07 -13.22
C SER A 103 12.50 -9.09 -13.14
N ILE A 104 11.29 -9.58 -13.43
CA ILE A 104 10.06 -8.81 -13.31
C ILE A 104 9.12 -9.59 -12.38
N PRO A 105 8.93 -9.14 -11.12
CA PRO A 105 7.95 -9.76 -10.24
C PRO A 105 6.54 -9.56 -10.81
N LYS A 106 5.68 -10.54 -10.59
CA LYS A 106 4.27 -10.48 -11.00
C LYS A 106 3.42 -10.05 -9.81
N LEU A 107 2.54 -9.08 -10.04
CA LEU A 107 1.50 -8.69 -9.08
C LEU A 107 0.18 -9.33 -9.50
N TYR A 108 -0.36 -10.17 -8.64
CA TYR A 108 -1.68 -10.77 -8.76
C TYR A 108 -2.65 -9.97 -7.89
N LEU A 109 -3.82 -9.65 -8.42
CA LEU A 109 -4.82 -8.82 -7.74
C LEU A 109 -6.14 -9.57 -7.63
N SER A 110 -6.85 -9.35 -6.53
CA SER A 110 -8.18 -9.88 -6.28
C SER A 110 -9.00 -8.79 -5.57
N ALA A 111 -10.22 -8.57 -6.05
CA ALA A 111 -11.16 -7.64 -5.44
C ALA A 111 -12.57 -8.25 -5.41
N SER A 112 -13.48 -7.60 -4.69
CA SER A 112 -14.89 -7.96 -4.77
C SER A 112 -15.45 -7.60 -6.16
N PRO A 113 -16.49 -8.31 -6.66
CA PRO A 113 -17.03 -8.07 -8.00
C PRO A 113 -17.48 -6.63 -8.24
N GLU A 114 -17.89 -5.92 -7.19
CA GLU A 114 -18.34 -4.52 -7.28
C GLU A 114 -17.21 -3.54 -7.59
N LEU A 115 -15.95 -3.97 -7.47
CA LEU A 115 -14.76 -3.18 -7.75
C LEU A 115 -14.04 -3.60 -9.04
N GLU A 116 -14.66 -4.45 -9.88
CA GLU A 116 -14.05 -4.95 -11.12
C GLU A 116 -13.63 -3.82 -12.08
N ASP A 117 -14.42 -2.74 -12.16
CA ASP A 117 -14.10 -1.58 -13.01
C ASP A 117 -12.85 -0.79 -12.54
N LEU A 118 -12.33 -1.08 -11.34
CA LEU A 118 -11.10 -0.46 -10.80
C LEU A 118 -9.84 -1.28 -11.09
N MET A 119 -9.96 -2.48 -11.67
CA MET A 119 -8.87 -3.42 -11.96
C MET A 119 -8.48 -3.42 -13.45
#